data_AF-A0A8X7NTR4-F1
#
_entry.id   AF-A0A8X7NTR4-F1
#
_cell.length_a   1.000
_cell.length_b   1.000
_cell.length_c   1.000
_cell.angle_alpha   90.00
_cell.angle_beta   90.00
_cell.angle_gamma   90.00
#
_symmetry.space_group_name_H-M   'P 1'
#
loop_
_entity.id
_entity.type
_entity.pdbx_description
1 polymer ?
#
loop_
_entity_poly.entity_id
_entity_poly.type
_entity_poly.pdbx_seq_one_letter_code
_entity_poly.pdbx_strand_id
1 'polypeptide(L)'
;MAKRTLGLGKAAKAKKQKLESEPNTNDKSSSEDSTNQLTVELPEEVDADDEISQLKGLYKAYINSDRDNELIVNGIIHECDRLLRNQEEGAALPPTFYKIYSIALSELANFHIDDVKQIKEYFGASLERIETGLEKYPGDVELLLTRSKILINQIVLQFVSQLKLSSEKDEANVKELLDNALKVYESAEQKASDLSTFDAFNNDEYFDILEAVDDLLDIVDNFGKDEAGDNDDEETEVDGKNERKDDKDGRHFDDEVDDDDDDGGVELEETHPLYPIKNTDEYNQWWRDHTIKYLENLNKVESPSESLIREVNQRLGQSYLQESEIPTNVYTTLKYDEDYAGLEELEGLTLYQAQDIAKDLIHKALGHLKKAEDKEEPESWVNIAEAMITLGNLYELDSKEQEQLYDEAETILKKANNATNGKYQDVLENLLANQ
;
A
#
# COMPACT_ATOMS: atom_id res chain seq x y z
N MET A 1 -12.56 -13.90 -0.34
CA MET A 1 -11.22 -13.51 0.15
C MET A 1 -10.45 -12.80 -0.96
N ALA A 2 -10.60 -11.48 -1.06
CA ALA A 2 -9.83 -10.69 -2.02
C ALA A 2 -8.39 -10.55 -1.49
N LYS A 3 -7.43 -11.23 -2.15
CA LYS A 3 -6.00 -10.99 -1.91
C LYS A 3 -5.74 -9.49 -2.03
N ARG A 4 -5.24 -8.86 -0.95
CA ARG A 4 -4.74 -7.48 -0.96
C ARG A 4 -3.82 -7.33 -2.17
N THR A 5 -4.05 -6.31 -3.00
CA THR A 5 -3.18 -6.02 -4.13
C THR A 5 -1.83 -5.58 -3.59
N LEU A 6 -0.90 -6.55 -3.45
CA LEU A 6 0.49 -6.32 -3.06
C LEU A 6 1.13 -5.26 -3.98
N GLY A 7 1.19 -4.04 -3.47
CA GLY A 7 1.63 -2.84 -4.15
C GLY A 7 3.13 -2.57 -4.09
N LEU A 8 3.97 -3.45 -3.56
CA LEU A 8 5.44 -3.33 -3.68
C LEU A 8 6.18 -4.65 -3.93
N GLY A 9 5.55 -5.80 -3.62
CA GLY A 9 6.18 -7.12 -3.76
C GLY A 9 6.45 -7.58 -5.20
N LYS A 10 5.82 -6.96 -6.21
CA LYS A 10 6.03 -7.35 -7.63
C LYS A 10 7.39 -6.93 -8.18
N ALA A 11 7.98 -5.84 -7.69
CA ALA A 11 9.29 -5.38 -8.16
C ALA A 11 10.42 -6.32 -7.71
N ALA A 12 10.34 -6.86 -6.49
CA ALA A 12 11.33 -7.79 -5.95
C ALA A 12 11.27 -9.19 -6.59
N LYS A 13 10.07 -9.70 -6.91
CA LYS A 13 9.89 -11.03 -7.52
C LYS A 13 10.18 -11.06 -9.03
N ALA A 14 10.01 -9.96 -9.76
CA ALA A 14 10.26 -9.90 -11.21
C ALA A 14 11.75 -9.97 -11.61
N LYS A 15 12.68 -9.60 -10.72
CA LYS A 15 14.13 -9.66 -10.99
C LYS A 15 14.74 -11.07 -10.89
N LYS A 16 14.14 -12.00 -10.13
CA LYS A 16 14.67 -13.37 -9.99
C LYS A 16 14.42 -14.28 -11.20
N GLN A 17 13.45 -13.97 -12.06
CA GLN A 17 13.08 -14.82 -13.22
C GLN A 17 13.73 -14.43 -14.56
N LYS A 18 14.54 -13.35 -14.63
CA LYS A 18 15.17 -12.89 -15.89
C LYS A 18 16.65 -13.25 -16.07
N LEU A 19 17.23 -14.08 -15.18
CA LEU A 19 18.66 -14.44 -15.24
C LEU A 19 19.02 -15.64 -16.13
N GLU A 20 18.07 -16.25 -16.83
CA GLU A 20 18.37 -17.36 -17.74
C GLU A 20 17.67 -17.19 -19.09
N SER A 21 18.28 -16.43 -20.01
CA SER A 21 18.45 -16.79 -21.44
C SER A 21 18.91 -15.59 -22.30
N GLU A 22 20.22 -15.41 -22.46
CA GLU A 22 20.77 -14.70 -23.62
C GLU A 22 21.43 -15.69 -24.58
N PRO A 23 21.03 -15.74 -25.87
CA PRO A 23 21.84 -16.37 -26.89
C PRO A 23 22.86 -15.38 -27.46
N ASN A 24 24.13 -15.75 -27.30
CA ASN A 24 25.28 -15.21 -28.02
C ASN A 24 25.07 -15.19 -29.54
N THR A 25 25.22 -14.03 -30.17
CA THR A 25 25.78 -13.94 -31.54
C THR A 25 26.69 -12.72 -31.68
N ASN A 26 27.98 -13.02 -31.84
CA ASN A 26 28.99 -12.11 -32.38
C ASN A 26 28.65 -11.72 -33.81
N ASP A 27 28.71 -10.42 -34.13
CA ASP A 27 29.36 -9.98 -35.36
C ASP A 27 29.96 -8.58 -35.22
N LYS A 28 31.18 -8.43 -35.77
CA LYS A 28 32.01 -7.22 -35.73
C LYS A 28 31.57 -6.22 -36.80
N SER A 29 31.48 -4.92 -36.47
CA SER A 29 32.34 -3.84 -37.00
C SER A 29 31.73 -2.43 -36.87
N SER A 30 32.66 -1.44 -36.80
CA SER A 30 32.54 0.02 -36.90
C SER A 30 31.88 0.83 -35.76
N SER A 31 32.76 1.32 -34.89
CA SER A 31 32.91 2.73 -34.45
C SER A 31 31.74 3.70 -34.68
N GLU A 32 31.18 4.22 -33.59
CA GLU A 32 31.15 5.66 -33.26
C GLU A 32 30.65 5.83 -31.81
N ASP A 33 31.28 6.74 -31.07
CA ASP A 33 30.84 7.24 -29.76
C ASP A 33 29.40 7.74 -29.85
N SER A 34 28.44 6.96 -29.37
CA SER A 34 27.14 7.48 -28.98
C SER A 34 27.11 7.60 -27.46
N THR A 35 27.49 8.78 -26.96
CA THR A 35 26.95 9.26 -25.69
C THR A 35 25.44 9.07 -25.75
N ASN A 36 24.88 8.17 -24.94
CA ASN A 36 23.43 8.03 -24.75
C ASN A 36 22.89 9.36 -24.21
N GLN A 37 22.60 10.31 -25.10
CA GLN A 37 21.88 11.53 -24.75
C GLN A 37 20.42 11.13 -24.54
N LEU A 38 20.02 11.03 -23.28
CA LEU A 38 18.62 10.89 -22.89
C LEU A 38 17.87 12.15 -23.38
N THR A 39 17.09 12.00 -24.45
CA THR A 39 16.19 13.06 -24.92
C THR A 39 14.83 12.83 -24.27
N VAL A 40 14.58 13.50 -23.14
CA VAL A 40 13.25 13.50 -22.52
C VAL A 40 12.46 14.62 -23.19
N GLU A 41 11.36 14.27 -23.88
CA GLU A 41 10.44 15.26 -24.44
C GLU A 41 9.72 15.97 -23.30
N LEU A 42 9.96 17.28 -23.17
CA LEU A 42 9.22 18.12 -22.21
C LEU A 42 7.80 18.37 -22.75
N PRO A 43 6.77 18.47 -21.89
CA PRO A 43 5.44 18.89 -22.30
C PRO A 43 5.47 20.26 -23.01
N GLU A 44 4.65 20.45 -24.05
CA GLU A 44 4.62 21.67 -24.89
C GLU A 44 4.36 22.98 -24.10
N GLU A 45 3.81 22.87 -22.88
CA GLU A 45 3.47 23.99 -22.00
C GLU A 45 4.64 24.49 -21.13
N VAL A 46 5.78 23.79 -21.14
CA VAL A 46 6.96 24.15 -20.34
C VAL A 46 7.78 25.22 -21.04
N ASP A 47 7.99 26.37 -20.38
CA ASP A 47 8.88 27.42 -20.87
C ASP A 47 10.33 26.92 -20.89
N ALA A 48 10.90 26.83 -22.08
CA ALA A 48 12.27 26.38 -22.31
C ALA A 48 13.33 27.37 -21.81
N ASP A 49 12.96 28.60 -21.43
CA ASP A 49 13.89 29.59 -20.86
C ASP A 49 13.82 29.65 -19.31
N ASP A 50 12.86 28.95 -18.68
CA ASP A 50 12.75 28.82 -17.21
C ASP A 50 13.27 27.46 -16.72
N GLU A 51 14.49 27.47 -16.18
CA GLU A 51 15.18 26.26 -15.71
C GLU A 51 14.40 25.52 -14.60
N ILE A 52 13.62 26.21 -13.77
CA ILE A 52 12.79 25.56 -12.73
C ILE A 52 11.57 24.90 -13.37
N SER A 53 10.98 25.51 -14.39
CA SER A 53 9.88 24.90 -15.14
C SER A 53 10.34 23.65 -15.91
N GLN A 54 11.55 23.65 -16.46
CA GLN A 54 12.17 22.45 -17.04
C GLN A 54 12.32 21.32 -16.02
N LEU A 55 12.86 21.62 -14.82
CA LEU A 55 13.00 20.64 -13.76
C LEU A 55 11.65 20.03 -13.35
N LYS A 56 10.61 20.86 -13.21
CA LYS A 56 9.24 20.40 -12.95
C LYS A 56 8.72 19.51 -14.07
N GLY A 57 9.00 19.84 -15.33
CA GLY A 57 8.61 19.04 -16.49
C GLY A 57 9.27 17.66 -16.50
N LEU A 58 10.58 17.60 -16.25
CA LEU A 58 11.33 16.34 -16.13
C LEU A 58 10.80 15.47 -14.99
N TYR A 59 10.57 16.08 -13.82
CA TYR A 59 10.01 15.38 -12.67
C TYR A 59 8.61 14.86 -12.96
N LYS A 60 7.74 15.68 -13.58
CA LYS A 60 6.39 15.28 -13.97
C LYS A 60 6.39 14.11 -14.95
N ALA A 61 7.33 14.09 -15.90
CA ALA A 61 7.49 12.96 -16.82
C ALA A 61 7.92 11.68 -16.09
N TYR A 62 8.79 11.79 -15.08
CA TYR A 62 9.19 10.66 -14.25
C TYR A 62 8.04 10.09 -13.41
N ILE A 63 7.32 10.93 -12.67
CA ILE A 63 6.23 10.48 -11.78
C ILE A 63 5.07 9.83 -12.54
N ASN A 64 4.87 10.21 -13.81
CA ASN A 64 3.86 9.68 -14.72
C ASN A 64 4.34 8.46 -15.53
N SER A 65 5.61 8.05 -15.36
CA SER A 65 6.16 6.84 -15.98
C SER A 65 6.06 5.64 -15.02
N ASP A 66 6.51 4.47 -15.46
CA ASP A 66 6.59 3.27 -14.61
C ASP A 66 7.66 3.39 -13.49
N ARG A 67 8.40 4.50 -13.43
CA ARG A 67 9.44 4.81 -12.42
C ARG A 67 10.56 3.76 -12.31
N ASP A 68 10.77 2.96 -13.35
CA ASP A 68 11.74 1.86 -13.40
C ASP A 68 13.06 2.25 -14.10
N ASN A 69 13.23 3.54 -14.41
CA ASN A 69 14.34 4.03 -15.21
C ASN A 69 15.28 4.96 -14.41
N GLU A 70 16.36 4.37 -13.91
CA GLU A 70 17.42 5.07 -13.17
C GLU A 70 18.05 6.21 -13.99
N LEU A 71 18.07 6.13 -15.33
CA LEU A 71 18.63 7.18 -16.17
C LEU A 71 17.83 8.49 -16.09
N ILE A 72 16.50 8.41 -15.95
CA ILE A 72 15.65 9.58 -15.79
C ILE A 72 15.92 10.25 -14.44
N VAL A 73 16.04 9.45 -13.37
CA VAL A 73 16.37 9.94 -12.01
C VAL A 73 17.73 10.63 -12.01
N ASN A 74 18.75 10.03 -12.62
CA ASN A 74 20.06 10.64 -12.77
C ASN A 74 20.00 11.95 -13.60
N GLY A 75 19.16 11.99 -14.64
CA GLY A 75 18.90 13.21 -15.41
C GLY A 75 18.35 14.35 -14.56
N ILE A 76 17.37 14.05 -13.69
CA ILE A 76 16.80 15.02 -12.73
C ILE A 76 17.87 15.51 -11.75
N ILE A 77 18.70 14.61 -11.21
CA ILE A 77 19.79 14.95 -10.29
C ILE A 77 20.82 15.86 -10.96
N HIS A 78 21.23 15.55 -12.19
CA HIS A 78 22.17 16.38 -12.94
C HIS A 78 21.63 17.77 -13.25
N GLU A 79 20.32 17.87 -13.51
CA GLU A 79 19.65 19.16 -13.68
C GLU A 79 19.62 19.95 -12.37
N CYS A 80 19.30 19.29 -11.24
CA CYS A 80 19.37 19.91 -9.92
C CYS A 80 20.79 20.40 -9.59
N ASP A 81 21.82 19.62 -9.91
CA ASP A 81 23.20 20.02 -9.74
C ASP A 81 23.60 21.19 -10.64
N ARG A 82 23.06 21.26 -11.87
CA ARG A 82 23.26 22.39 -12.79
C ARG A 82 22.68 23.66 -12.18
N LEU A 83 21.45 23.60 -11.68
CA LEU A 83 20.78 24.72 -11.00
C LEU A 83 21.58 25.21 -9.79
N LEU A 84 22.09 24.30 -8.96
CA LEU A 84 22.92 24.68 -7.81
C LEU A 84 24.23 25.34 -8.20
N ARG A 85 24.89 24.88 -9.27
CA ARG A 85 26.14 25.51 -9.76
C ARG A 85 25.92 26.87 -10.39
N ASN A 86 24.78 27.05 -11.05
CA ASN A 86 24.41 28.29 -11.75
C ASN A 86 23.69 29.29 -10.83
N GLN A 87 23.38 28.89 -9.59
CA GLN A 87 22.72 29.73 -8.61
C GLN A 87 23.56 30.98 -8.33
N GLU A 88 22.98 32.16 -8.55
CA GLU A 88 23.62 33.42 -8.19
C GLU A 88 23.83 33.51 -6.67
N GLU A 89 24.97 34.07 -6.26
CA GLU A 89 25.32 34.20 -4.85
C GLU A 89 24.26 35.04 -4.11
N GLY A 90 23.53 34.41 -3.19
CA GLY A 90 22.46 35.04 -2.41
C GLY A 90 21.04 34.89 -2.97
N ALA A 91 20.86 34.37 -4.19
CA ALA A 91 19.55 33.99 -4.69
C ALA A 91 19.15 32.63 -4.09
N ALA A 92 17.98 32.48 -3.48
CA ALA A 92 17.50 31.19 -2.97
C ALA A 92 16.70 30.44 -4.04
N LEU A 93 17.04 29.17 -4.28
CA LEU A 93 16.21 28.28 -5.09
C LEU A 93 14.87 28.02 -4.38
N PRO A 94 13.76 27.88 -5.13
CA PRO A 94 12.42 27.73 -4.54
C PRO A 94 12.25 26.40 -3.78
N PRO A 95 11.24 26.26 -2.90
CA PRO A 95 10.94 25.00 -2.20
C PRO A 95 10.84 23.80 -3.15
N THR A 96 10.18 23.96 -4.30
CA THR A 96 10.02 22.88 -5.29
C THR A 96 11.34 22.29 -5.77
N PHE A 97 12.42 23.08 -5.82
CA PHE A 97 13.75 22.57 -6.16
C PHE A 97 14.24 21.56 -5.10
N TYR A 98 14.15 21.92 -3.82
CA TYR A 98 14.58 21.06 -2.72
C TYR A 98 13.75 19.79 -2.65
N LYS A 99 12.43 19.90 -2.87
CA LYS A 99 11.53 18.76 -2.99
C LYS A 99 12.02 17.78 -4.07
N ILE A 100 12.08 18.24 -5.33
CA ILE A 100 12.38 17.38 -6.47
C ILE A 100 13.75 16.74 -6.30
N TYR A 101 14.74 17.51 -5.85
CA TYR A 101 16.08 16.99 -5.68
C TYR A 101 16.15 15.92 -4.58
N SER A 102 15.54 16.18 -3.43
CA SER A 102 15.51 15.18 -2.35
C SER A 102 14.78 13.90 -2.76
N ILE A 103 13.65 14.01 -3.46
CA ILE A 103 12.93 12.82 -3.93
C ILE A 103 13.79 12.03 -4.91
N ALA A 104 14.37 12.68 -5.92
CA ALA A 104 15.23 12.01 -6.90
C ALA A 104 16.42 11.29 -6.23
N LEU A 105 17.04 11.91 -5.22
CA LEU A 105 18.10 11.28 -4.44
C LEU A 105 17.61 10.04 -3.67
N SER A 106 16.43 10.10 -3.02
CA SER A 106 15.90 8.93 -2.31
C SER A 106 15.45 7.81 -3.25
N GLU A 107 14.95 8.15 -4.44
CA GLU A 107 14.51 7.17 -5.46
C GLU A 107 15.66 6.30 -5.96
N LEU A 108 16.90 6.78 -5.93
CA LEU A 108 18.06 5.95 -6.27
C LEU A 108 18.17 4.71 -5.37
N ALA A 109 17.68 4.73 -4.12
CA ALA A 109 17.68 3.57 -3.24
C ALA A 109 16.90 2.38 -3.82
N ASN A 110 15.84 2.62 -4.61
CA ASN A 110 15.03 1.57 -5.25
C ASN A 110 15.81 0.77 -6.31
N PHE A 111 16.88 1.33 -6.85
CA PHE A 111 17.71 0.68 -7.88
C PHE A 111 18.86 -0.15 -7.28
N HIS A 112 19.24 0.15 -6.04
CA HIS A 112 20.42 -0.40 -5.35
C HIS A 112 20.06 -1.16 -4.07
N ILE A 113 18.89 -1.83 -4.05
CA ILE A 113 18.32 -2.52 -2.87
C ILE A 113 19.25 -3.56 -2.22
N ASP A 114 20.24 -4.06 -2.95
CA ASP A 114 21.20 -5.06 -2.45
C ASP A 114 22.44 -4.43 -1.78
N ASP A 115 22.64 -3.11 -1.87
CA ASP A 115 23.77 -2.38 -1.26
C ASP A 115 23.28 -1.41 -0.19
N VAL A 116 23.16 -1.90 1.05
CA VAL A 116 22.74 -1.12 2.23
C VAL A 116 23.59 0.13 2.44
N LYS A 117 24.88 0.08 2.11
CA LYS A 117 25.77 1.22 2.28
C LYS A 117 25.39 2.31 1.29
N GLN A 118 25.14 1.94 0.04
CA GLN A 118 24.72 2.87 -1.01
C GLN A 118 23.31 3.43 -0.73
N ILE A 119 22.37 2.59 -0.27
CA ILE A 119 21.04 3.01 0.19
C ILE A 119 21.16 4.08 1.28
N LYS A 120 22.01 3.85 2.29
CA LYS A 120 22.27 4.81 3.36
C LYS A 120 22.85 6.13 2.84
N GLU A 121 23.75 6.08 1.86
CA GLU A 121 24.32 7.28 1.24
C GLU A 121 23.25 8.09 0.48
N TYR A 122 22.35 7.44 -0.24
CA TYR A 122 21.23 8.09 -0.94
C TYR A 122 20.24 8.76 0.01
N PHE A 123 19.80 8.05 1.04
CA PHE A 123 18.92 8.65 2.05
C PHE A 123 19.61 9.76 2.83
N GLY A 124 20.91 9.63 3.15
CA GLY A 124 21.70 10.68 3.78
C GLY A 124 21.72 11.96 2.93
N ALA A 125 22.04 11.84 1.65
CA ALA A 125 22.06 12.98 0.73
C ALA A 125 20.67 13.61 0.53
N SER A 126 19.63 12.78 0.42
CA SER A 126 18.24 13.21 0.30
C SER A 126 17.79 14.02 1.52
N LEU A 127 18.11 13.53 2.73
CA LEU A 127 17.78 14.19 3.99
C LEU A 127 18.57 15.48 4.20
N GLU A 128 19.87 15.52 3.90
CA GLU A 128 20.65 16.77 3.95
C GLU A 128 20.06 17.84 3.01
N ARG A 129 19.59 17.42 1.83
CA ARG A 129 18.99 18.32 0.85
C ARG A 129 17.63 18.85 1.31
N ILE A 130 16.77 18.01 1.91
CA ILE A 130 15.45 18.44 2.35
C ILE A 130 15.57 19.33 3.59
N GLU A 131 16.53 19.05 4.47
CA GLU A 131 16.86 19.88 5.63
C GLU A 131 17.36 21.27 5.20
N THR A 132 18.24 21.35 4.19
CA THR A 132 18.63 22.64 3.60
C THR A 132 17.42 23.43 3.09
N GLY A 133 16.43 22.74 2.51
CA GLY A 133 15.18 23.35 2.07
C GLY A 133 14.36 23.88 3.24
N LEU A 134 14.18 23.08 4.28
CA LEU A 134 13.42 23.43 5.49
C LEU A 134 14.11 24.51 6.32
N GLU A 135 15.44 24.62 6.32
CA GLU A 135 16.14 25.75 6.94
C GLU A 135 15.78 27.09 6.28
N LYS A 136 15.58 27.07 4.96
CA LYS A 136 15.18 28.26 4.18
C LYS A 136 13.68 28.52 4.22
N TYR A 137 12.90 27.44 4.27
CA TYR A 137 11.44 27.45 4.20
C TYR A 137 10.83 26.58 5.32
N PRO A 138 10.98 26.97 6.60
CA PRO A 138 10.67 26.11 7.75
C PRO A 138 9.18 25.80 7.96
N GLY A 139 8.31 26.42 7.17
CA GLY A 139 6.87 26.23 7.22
C GLY A 139 6.26 25.73 5.92
N ASP A 140 7.08 25.29 4.97
CA ASP A 140 6.60 24.77 3.70
C ASP A 140 6.03 23.36 3.89
N VAL A 141 4.73 23.22 3.61
CA VAL A 141 3.97 21.97 3.83
C VAL A 141 4.50 20.86 2.92
N GLU A 142 4.81 21.17 1.66
CA GLU A 142 5.32 20.21 0.69
C GLU A 142 6.68 19.66 1.10
N LEU A 143 7.57 20.50 1.62
CA LEU A 143 8.88 20.04 2.12
C LEU A 143 8.75 19.14 3.35
N LEU A 144 7.81 19.43 4.26
CA LEU A 144 7.54 18.58 5.43
C LEU A 144 6.97 17.22 5.01
N LEU A 145 5.98 17.18 4.11
CA LEU A 145 5.45 15.93 3.55
C LEU A 145 6.53 15.14 2.84
N THR A 146 7.36 15.81 2.04
CA THR A 146 8.50 15.18 1.34
C THR A 146 9.49 14.56 2.32
N ARG A 147 9.81 15.26 3.42
CA ARG A 147 10.68 14.72 4.46
C ARG A 147 10.07 13.47 5.10
N SER A 148 8.78 13.48 5.42
CA SER A 148 8.09 12.29 5.95
C SER A 148 8.16 11.12 4.97
N LYS A 149 7.87 11.34 3.68
CA LYS A 149 8.00 10.34 2.61
C LYS A 149 9.39 9.67 2.60
N ILE A 150 10.44 10.49 2.62
CA ILE A 150 11.84 10.01 2.61
C ILE A 150 12.12 9.15 3.85
N LEU A 151 11.67 9.57 5.03
CA LEU A 151 11.89 8.83 6.27
C LEU A 151 11.14 7.49 6.28
N ILE A 152 9.88 7.43 5.82
CA ILE A 152 9.13 6.17 5.71
C ILE A 152 9.82 5.21 4.74
N ASN A 153 10.20 5.67 3.55
CA ASN A 153 10.92 4.85 2.57
C ASN A 153 12.26 4.35 3.11
N GLN A 154 12.96 5.19 3.89
CA GLN A 154 14.21 4.82 4.54
C GLN A 154 14.01 3.68 5.56
N ILE A 155 12.94 3.74 6.35
CA ILE A 155 12.59 2.69 7.31
C ILE A 155 12.49 1.34 6.59
N VAL A 156 11.73 1.29 5.50
CA VAL A 156 11.51 0.05 4.74
C VAL A 156 12.82 -0.46 4.13
N LEU A 157 13.49 0.36 3.30
CA LEU A 157 14.61 -0.08 2.47
C LEU A 157 15.94 -0.21 3.19
N GLN A 158 16.16 0.59 4.23
CA GLN A 158 17.45 0.59 4.95
C GLN A 158 17.42 -0.27 6.21
N PHE A 159 16.29 -0.34 6.90
CA PHE A 159 16.19 -0.98 8.21
C PHE A 159 15.39 -2.28 8.14
N VAL A 160 14.11 -2.23 7.76
CA VAL A 160 13.20 -3.39 7.79
C VAL A 160 13.68 -4.50 6.85
N SER A 161 14.14 -4.14 5.65
CA SER A 161 14.61 -5.14 4.66
C SER A 161 15.85 -5.93 5.10
N GLN A 162 16.54 -5.49 6.16
CA GLN A 162 17.75 -6.13 6.67
C GLN A 162 17.47 -7.04 7.88
N LEU A 163 16.25 -6.98 8.42
CA LEU A 163 15.87 -7.74 9.60
C LEU A 163 15.68 -9.22 9.26
N LYS A 164 15.91 -10.06 10.27
CA LYS A 164 15.64 -11.50 10.26
C LYS A 164 14.83 -11.84 11.50
N LEU A 165 14.22 -13.03 11.54
CA LEU A 165 13.54 -13.51 12.75
C LEU A 165 14.43 -13.49 14.00
N SER A 166 15.74 -13.64 13.85
CA SER A 166 16.71 -13.59 14.94
C SER A 166 17.24 -12.18 15.27
N SER A 167 16.76 -11.12 14.60
CA SER A 167 17.26 -9.76 14.81
C SER A 167 16.86 -9.22 16.18
N GLU A 168 17.78 -8.51 16.82
CA GLU A 168 17.55 -7.89 18.13
C GLU A 168 17.42 -6.35 18.04
N LYS A 169 16.74 -5.74 19.03
CA LYS A 169 16.44 -4.30 19.10
C LYS A 169 17.64 -3.38 18.91
N ASP A 170 18.83 -3.82 19.30
CA ASP A 170 20.07 -3.04 19.15
C ASP A 170 20.53 -2.92 17.69
N GLU A 171 20.00 -3.76 16.78
CA GLU A 171 20.26 -3.69 15.34
C GLU A 171 19.50 -2.54 14.66
N ALA A 172 18.26 -2.25 15.10
CA ALA A 172 17.45 -1.14 14.59
C ALA A 172 16.35 -0.73 15.59
N ASN A 173 16.19 0.57 15.85
CA ASN A 173 15.06 1.09 16.61
C ASN A 173 13.91 1.54 15.69
N VAL A 174 13.29 0.59 15.00
CA VAL A 174 12.27 0.86 13.95
C VAL A 174 11.09 1.67 14.50
N LYS A 175 10.64 1.37 15.72
CA LYS A 175 9.57 2.13 16.39
C LYS A 175 9.89 3.62 16.48
N GLU A 176 11.07 3.97 17.00
CA GLU A 176 11.46 5.38 17.15
C GLU A 176 11.61 6.09 15.80
N LEU A 177 12.12 5.38 14.79
CA LEU A 177 12.21 5.91 13.43
C LEU A 177 10.83 6.21 12.85
N LEU A 178 9.88 5.28 13.01
CA LEU A 178 8.49 5.46 12.57
C LEU A 178 7.83 6.62 13.32
N ASP A 179 7.88 6.63 14.65
CA ASP A 179 7.33 7.73 15.47
C ASP A 179 7.86 9.11 15.03
N ASN A 180 9.14 9.20 14.64
CA ASN A 180 9.72 10.44 14.16
C ASN A 180 9.22 10.82 12.76
N ALA A 181 9.07 9.85 11.84
CA ALA A 181 8.54 10.08 10.50
C ALA A 181 7.07 10.55 10.53
N LEU A 182 6.26 9.94 11.40
CA LEU A 182 4.86 10.29 11.60
C LEU A 182 4.69 11.69 12.21
N LYS A 183 5.51 12.07 13.20
CA LYS A 183 5.52 13.44 13.76
C LYS A 183 5.84 14.52 12.71
N VAL A 184 6.68 14.20 11.72
CA VAL A 184 6.96 15.13 10.61
C VAL A 184 5.71 15.30 9.74
N TYR A 185 4.98 14.23 9.46
CA TYR A 185 3.70 14.28 8.74
C TYR A 185 2.66 15.11 9.50
N GLU A 186 2.46 14.85 10.79
CA GLU A 186 1.57 15.62 11.68
C GLU A 186 1.91 17.11 11.68
N SER A 187 3.21 17.43 11.68
CA SER A 187 3.68 18.82 11.60
C SER A 187 3.30 19.48 10.28
N ALA A 188 3.32 18.75 9.17
CA ALA A 188 2.88 19.25 7.86
C ALA A 188 1.38 19.56 7.87
N GLU A 189 0.55 18.66 8.41
CA GLU A 189 -0.88 18.87 8.54
C GLU A 189 -1.22 20.06 9.44
N GLN A 190 -0.56 20.16 10.60
CA GLN A 190 -0.74 21.28 11.50
C GLN A 190 -0.38 22.58 10.80
N LYS A 191 0.73 22.58 10.03
CA LYS A 191 1.17 23.76 9.30
C LYS A 191 0.20 24.17 8.19
N ALA A 192 -0.34 23.20 7.46
CA ALA A 192 -1.38 23.43 6.46
C ALA A 192 -2.64 24.04 7.09
N SER A 193 -3.06 23.53 8.25
CA SER A 193 -4.18 24.08 9.00
C SER A 193 -3.91 25.52 9.47
N ASP A 194 -2.75 25.78 10.04
CA ASP A 194 -2.35 27.11 10.53
C ASP A 194 -2.32 28.17 9.41
N LEU A 195 -1.89 27.76 8.21
CA LEU A 195 -1.78 28.62 7.04
C LEU A 195 -3.08 28.65 6.22
N SER A 196 -4.04 27.75 6.49
CA SER A 196 -5.23 27.52 5.66
C SER A 196 -4.88 27.24 4.20
N THR A 197 -3.79 26.48 3.97
CA THR A 197 -3.31 26.08 2.63
C THR A 197 -3.35 24.57 2.52
N PHE A 198 -4.30 24.05 1.75
CA PHE A 198 -4.56 22.60 1.64
C PHE A 198 -4.22 22.02 0.26
N ASP A 199 -3.65 22.81 -0.65
CA ASP A 199 -3.39 22.38 -2.04
C ASP A 199 -2.49 21.14 -2.13
N ALA A 200 -1.57 20.97 -1.18
CA ALA A 200 -0.73 19.77 -1.10
C ALA A 200 -1.55 18.48 -0.91
N PHE A 201 -2.75 18.54 -0.31
CA PHE A 201 -3.61 17.36 -0.14
C PHE A 201 -4.39 16.99 -1.40
N ASN A 202 -4.25 17.75 -2.49
CA ASN A 202 -4.79 17.42 -3.81
C ASN A 202 -3.67 16.90 -4.73
N ASN A 203 -2.87 15.97 -4.21
CA ASN A 203 -1.71 15.40 -4.91
C ASN A 203 -1.51 13.94 -4.46
N ASP A 204 -1.59 13.03 -5.42
CA ASP A 204 -1.44 11.59 -5.23
C ASP A 204 -0.09 11.24 -4.58
N GLU A 205 1.01 11.93 -4.95
CA GLU A 205 2.35 11.66 -4.41
C GLU A 205 2.45 11.83 -2.89
N TYR A 206 1.56 12.63 -2.29
CA TYR A 206 1.49 12.83 -0.85
C TYR A 206 0.45 11.94 -0.18
N PHE A 207 -0.53 11.44 -0.94
CA PHE A 207 -1.35 10.33 -0.48
C PHE A 207 -0.52 9.04 -0.40
N ASP A 208 0.42 8.82 -1.33
CA ASP A 208 1.40 7.71 -1.31
C ASP A 208 2.13 7.57 0.04
N ILE A 209 2.24 8.64 0.84
CA ILE A 209 2.87 8.57 2.16
C ILE A 209 2.06 7.69 3.11
N LEU A 210 0.73 7.87 3.10
CA LEU A 210 -0.18 7.06 3.90
C LEU A 210 -0.20 5.61 3.38
N GLU A 211 -0.15 5.42 2.06
CA GLU A 211 -0.03 4.07 1.48
C GLU A 211 1.29 3.40 1.89
N ALA A 212 2.42 4.12 1.86
CA ALA A 212 3.71 3.58 2.29
C ALA A 212 3.74 3.23 3.79
N VAL A 213 2.94 3.92 4.63
CA VAL A 213 2.75 3.55 6.04
C VAL A 213 1.93 2.26 6.13
N ASP A 214 0.82 2.16 5.39
CA ASP A 214 -0.01 0.95 5.32
C ASP A 214 0.82 -0.28 4.88
N ASP A 215 1.58 -0.14 3.79
CA ASP A 215 2.48 -1.17 3.27
C ASP A 215 3.54 -1.58 4.30
N LEU A 216 4.07 -0.63 5.09
CA LEU A 216 5.01 -0.95 6.17
C LEU A 216 4.33 -1.76 7.28
N LEU A 217 3.09 -1.43 7.66
CA LEU A 217 2.34 -2.20 8.65
C LEU A 217 2.02 -3.60 8.14
N ASP A 218 1.61 -3.72 6.87
CA ASP A 218 1.42 -5.01 6.20
C ASP A 218 2.71 -5.85 6.19
N ILE A 219 3.87 -5.24 5.94
CA ILE A 219 5.18 -5.92 6.03
C ILE A 219 5.45 -6.41 7.46
N VAL A 220 5.10 -5.62 8.48
CA VAL A 220 5.31 -5.96 9.88
C VAL A 220 4.41 -7.13 10.31
N ASP A 221 3.13 -7.10 9.94
CA ASP A 221 2.16 -8.13 10.28
C ASP A 221 2.53 -9.48 9.66
N ASN A 222 3.00 -9.44 8.41
CA ASN A 222 3.39 -10.63 7.64
C ASN A 222 4.89 -10.99 7.79
N PHE A 223 5.64 -10.29 8.63
CA PHE A 223 7.07 -10.51 8.78
C PHE A 223 7.35 -11.96 9.24
N GLY A 224 8.18 -12.67 8.46
CA GLY A 224 8.56 -14.05 8.73
C GLY A 224 7.59 -15.13 8.24
N LYS A 225 6.38 -14.79 7.77
CA LYS A 225 5.40 -15.79 7.28
C LYS A 225 5.95 -16.61 6.10
N ASP A 226 6.70 -15.97 5.20
CA ASP A 226 7.37 -16.65 4.07
C ASP A 226 8.50 -17.62 4.51
N GLU A 227 9.13 -17.41 5.67
CA GLU A 227 10.19 -18.29 6.21
C GLU A 227 9.62 -19.47 7.02
N ALA A 228 8.40 -19.33 7.54
CA ALA A 228 7.72 -20.37 8.31
C ALA A 228 7.09 -21.45 7.42
N GLY A 229 6.59 -21.10 6.23
CA GLY A 229 5.94 -22.02 5.29
C GLY A 229 6.87 -23.03 4.58
N ASP A 230 8.20 -22.85 4.66
CA ASP A 230 9.18 -23.77 4.05
C ASP A 230 9.61 -24.90 5.02
N ASN A 231 9.12 -24.91 6.27
CA ASN A 231 9.55 -25.88 7.30
C ASN A 231 8.54 -27.01 7.60
N ASP A 232 7.35 -27.01 7.00
CA ASP A 232 6.34 -28.07 7.23
C ASP A 232 6.20 -29.09 6.07
N ASP A 233 6.90 -28.89 4.95
CA ASP A 233 7.03 -29.89 3.89
C ASP A 233 8.35 -30.69 4.03
N GLU A 234 8.51 -31.45 5.13
CA GLU A 234 9.34 -32.65 5.08
C GLU A 234 8.63 -33.69 4.19
N GLU A 235 8.71 -33.48 2.86
CA GLU A 235 8.49 -34.52 1.87
C GLU A 235 9.36 -35.72 2.25
N THR A 236 8.72 -36.76 2.77
CA THR A 236 9.34 -38.06 2.93
C THR A 236 9.79 -38.56 1.57
N GLU A 237 11.10 -38.48 1.31
CA GLU A 237 11.76 -39.13 0.18
C GLU A 237 11.46 -40.64 0.22
N VAL A 238 10.42 -41.07 -0.49
CA VAL A 238 10.23 -42.48 -0.86
C VAL A 238 10.75 -42.65 -2.28
N ASP A 239 12.00 -43.13 -2.31
CA ASP A 239 12.74 -43.65 -3.45
C ASP A 239 11.85 -44.28 -4.54
N GLY A 240 12.00 -43.76 -5.76
CA GLY A 240 11.24 -44.18 -6.92
C GLY A 240 11.52 -45.62 -7.38
N LYS A 241 10.47 -46.26 -7.92
CA LYS A 241 10.43 -47.04 -9.18
C LYS A 241 9.13 -47.86 -9.27
N ASN A 242 8.20 -47.45 -10.14
CA ASN A 242 7.82 -48.26 -11.32
C ASN A 242 6.72 -47.63 -12.17
N GLU A 243 7.06 -47.42 -13.45
CA GLU A 243 6.31 -47.78 -14.66
C GLU A 243 4.76 -47.66 -14.70
N ARG A 244 4.31 -46.65 -15.47
CA ARG A 244 3.25 -46.64 -16.50
C ARG A 244 2.02 -47.54 -16.30
N LYS A 245 0.82 -46.92 -16.34
CA LYS A 245 -0.20 -47.16 -17.39
C LYS A 245 -1.36 -46.18 -17.33
N ASP A 246 -1.83 -45.84 -18.52
CA ASP A 246 -3.06 -45.12 -18.84
C ASP A 246 -4.28 -45.69 -18.11
N ASP A 247 -5.21 -44.84 -17.67
CA ASP A 247 -6.64 -45.05 -17.92
C ASP A 247 -7.45 -43.75 -17.75
N LYS A 248 -8.37 -43.58 -18.69
CA LYS A 248 -9.42 -42.56 -18.74
C LYS A 248 -10.55 -42.96 -17.78
N ASP A 249 -11.00 -42.06 -16.92
CA ASP A 249 -12.42 -41.74 -16.73
C ASP A 249 -12.58 -40.65 -15.67
N GLY A 250 -13.55 -39.76 -15.88
CA GLY A 250 -13.83 -38.65 -14.99
C GLY A 250 -14.34 -39.08 -13.62
N ARG A 251 -13.98 -38.29 -12.59
CA ARG A 251 -14.80 -37.95 -11.42
C ARG A 251 -14.03 -37.01 -10.48
N HIS A 252 -14.80 -36.09 -9.89
CA HIS A 252 -14.54 -35.27 -8.71
C HIS A 252 -13.24 -34.46 -8.65
N PHE A 253 -13.35 -33.19 -9.06
CA PHE A 253 -12.79 -32.11 -8.24
C PHE A 253 -13.72 -31.96 -7.04
N ASP A 254 -13.39 -32.68 -5.97
CA ASP A 254 -13.77 -32.29 -4.62
C ASP A 254 -12.50 -31.61 -4.09
N ASP A 255 -12.34 -30.33 -4.42
CA ASP A 255 -11.52 -29.47 -3.57
C ASP A 255 -12.44 -29.18 -2.38
N GLU A 256 -12.46 -30.11 -1.43
CA GLU A 256 -12.78 -29.78 -0.04
C GLU A 256 -11.81 -28.67 0.31
N VAL A 257 -12.35 -27.46 0.37
CA VAL A 257 -11.69 -26.30 0.96
C VAL A 257 -11.60 -26.67 2.44
N ASP A 258 -10.48 -27.27 2.83
CA ASP A 258 -10.09 -27.33 4.24
C ASP A 258 -9.92 -25.87 4.68
N ASP A 259 -11.01 -25.31 5.24
CA ASP A 259 -11.06 -24.06 6.01
C ASP A 259 -10.33 -24.25 7.35
N ASP A 260 -9.13 -24.83 7.34
CA ASP A 260 -8.19 -24.78 8.47
C ASP A 260 -7.37 -23.49 8.34
N ASP A 261 -8.06 -22.33 8.44
CA ASP A 261 -7.45 -21.01 8.65
C ASP A 261 -6.97 -20.88 10.10
N ASP A 262 -6.02 -21.72 10.52
CA ASP A 262 -5.18 -21.40 11.68
C ASP A 262 -4.15 -20.36 11.20
N ASP A 263 -4.49 -19.06 11.33
CA ASP A 263 -3.59 -17.91 11.11
C ASP A 263 -2.50 -17.90 12.19
N GLY A 264 -1.66 -18.94 12.18
CA GLY A 264 -0.44 -19.07 12.96
C GLY A 264 0.59 -18.04 12.49
N GLY A 265 0.30 -16.76 12.71
CA GLY A 265 1.23 -15.69 12.46
C GLY A 265 2.52 -15.95 13.23
N VAL A 266 3.66 -15.69 12.59
CA VAL A 266 4.96 -15.86 13.26
C VAL A 266 5.03 -14.91 14.45
N GLU A 267 5.01 -15.46 15.66
CA GLU A 267 5.18 -14.71 16.89
C GLU A 267 6.63 -14.22 16.95
N LEU A 268 6.80 -12.90 17.09
CA LEU A 268 8.11 -12.29 17.21
C LEU A 268 8.51 -12.27 18.68
N GLU A 269 9.80 -12.47 18.96
CA GLU A 269 10.35 -12.29 20.30
C GLU A 269 10.21 -10.82 20.75
N GLU A 270 10.01 -10.56 22.06
CA GLU A 270 9.88 -9.20 22.61
C GLU A 270 11.09 -8.29 22.30
N THR A 271 12.25 -8.91 22.06
CA THR A 271 13.50 -8.23 21.69
C THR A 271 13.57 -7.86 20.22
N HIS A 272 12.68 -8.36 19.36
CA HIS A 272 12.73 -8.10 17.93
C HIS A 272 12.39 -6.63 17.61
N PRO A 273 13.09 -5.95 16.68
CA PRO A 273 12.84 -4.55 16.33
C PRO A 273 11.40 -4.21 15.93
N LEU A 274 10.67 -5.16 15.33
CA LEU A 274 9.29 -4.99 14.88
C LEU A 274 8.24 -5.38 15.92
N TYR A 275 8.62 -6.10 16.98
CA TYR A 275 7.70 -6.51 18.05
C TYR A 275 6.81 -5.37 18.59
N PRO A 276 7.35 -4.18 18.93
CA PRO A 276 6.52 -3.11 19.49
C PRO A 276 5.58 -2.44 18.48
N ILE A 277 5.74 -2.73 17.17
CA ILE A 277 4.84 -2.25 16.11
C ILE A 277 3.77 -3.31 15.86
N LYS A 278 4.17 -4.58 15.73
CA LYS A 278 3.26 -5.71 15.46
C LYS A 278 2.21 -5.93 16.56
N ASN A 279 2.58 -5.71 17.82
CA ASN A 279 1.73 -6.02 18.98
C ASN A 279 0.92 -4.82 19.49
N THR A 280 0.65 -3.82 18.64
CA THR A 280 -0.16 -2.66 19.01
C THR A 280 -1.00 -2.20 17.83
N ASP A 281 -2.21 -1.73 18.10
CA ASP A 281 -3.08 -1.13 17.08
C ASP A 281 -2.83 0.39 16.90
N GLU A 282 -1.92 0.97 17.68
CA GLU A 282 -1.61 2.41 17.67
C GLU A 282 -1.33 2.95 16.26
N TYR A 283 -0.61 2.19 15.43
CA TYR A 283 -0.22 2.62 14.09
C TYR A 283 -1.33 2.46 13.04
N ASN A 284 -2.16 1.42 13.15
CA ASN A 284 -3.37 1.29 12.31
C ASN A 284 -4.36 2.42 12.62
N GLN A 285 -4.54 2.72 13.91
CA GLN A 285 -5.38 3.83 14.34
C GLN A 285 -4.81 5.18 13.88
N TRP A 286 -3.50 5.38 14.00
CA TRP A 286 -2.82 6.57 13.46
C TRP A 286 -3.08 6.69 11.95
N TRP A 287 -2.84 5.63 11.19
CA TRP A 287 -3.05 5.64 9.73
C TRP A 287 -4.49 6.02 9.38
N ARG A 288 -5.48 5.46 10.09
CA ARG A 288 -6.89 5.74 9.82
C ARG A 288 -7.27 7.17 10.15
N ASP A 289 -6.88 7.67 11.32
CA ASP A 289 -7.14 9.04 11.75
C ASP A 289 -6.53 10.06 10.79
N HIS A 290 -5.31 9.79 10.33
CA HIS A 290 -4.59 10.67 9.41
C HIS A 290 -5.08 10.54 7.96
N THR A 291 -5.64 9.40 7.56
CA THR A 291 -6.33 9.25 6.26
C THR A 291 -7.67 10.00 6.26
N ILE A 292 -8.42 9.96 7.36
CA ILE A 292 -9.63 10.79 7.53
C ILE A 292 -9.26 12.27 7.46
N LYS A 293 -8.20 12.68 8.16
CA LYS A 293 -7.73 14.07 8.15
C LYS A 293 -7.21 14.51 6.77
N TYR A 294 -6.54 13.63 6.03
CA TYR A 294 -6.17 13.86 4.63
C TYR A 294 -7.43 14.15 3.79
N LEU A 295 -8.45 13.29 3.89
CA LEU A 295 -9.73 13.48 3.17
C LEU A 295 -10.41 14.80 3.55
N GLU A 296 -10.41 15.16 4.84
CA GLU A 296 -10.95 16.44 5.29
C GLU A 296 -10.19 17.64 4.70
N ASN A 297 -8.87 17.55 4.59
CA ASN A 297 -8.05 18.61 4.01
C ASN A 297 -8.21 18.70 2.49
N LEU A 298 -8.25 17.56 1.80
CA LEU A 298 -8.56 17.48 0.37
C LEU A 298 -9.91 18.15 0.07
N ASN A 299 -10.94 17.88 0.85
CA ASN A 299 -12.26 18.51 0.69
C ASN A 299 -12.30 20.03 0.95
N LYS A 300 -11.22 20.62 1.50
CA LYS A 300 -11.09 22.08 1.67
C LYS A 300 -10.45 22.77 0.45
N VAL A 301 -9.92 22.01 -0.51
CA VAL A 301 -9.35 22.54 -1.75
C VAL A 301 -10.48 23.03 -2.67
N GLU A 302 -10.25 24.09 -3.46
CA GLU A 302 -11.29 24.70 -4.31
C GLU A 302 -11.80 23.73 -5.40
N SER A 303 -10.93 22.86 -5.90
CA SER A 303 -11.25 21.86 -6.94
C SER A 303 -10.53 20.55 -6.63
N PRO A 304 -11.02 19.78 -5.64
CA PRO A 304 -10.39 18.52 -5.27
C PRO A 304 -10.57 17.49 -6.38
N SER A 305 -9.56 16.65 -6.58
CA SER A 305 -9.59 15.55 -7.53
C SER A 305 -10.64 14.53 -7.12
N GLU A 306 -11.63 14.29 -8.00
CA GLU A 306 -12.67 13.28 -7.75
C GLU A 306 -12.08 11.87 -7.67
N SER A 307 -11.05 11.56 -8.47
CA SER A 307 -10.39 10.25 -8.43
C SER A 307 -9.72 10.03 -7.08
N LEU A 308 -8.99 11.02 -6.59
CA LEU A 308 -8.30 10.94 -5.30
C LEU A 308 -9.30 10.88 -4.13
N ILE A 309 -10.41 11.63 -4.19
CA ILE A 309 -11.49 11.48 -3.20
C ILE A 309 -12.02 10.04 -3.19
N ARG A 310 -12.25 9.43 -4.36
CA ARG A 310 -12.74 8.06 -4.43
C ARG A 310 -11.73 7.09 -3.85
N GLU A 311 -10.46 7.22 -4.23
CA GLU A 311 -9.35 6.37 -3.75
C GLU A 311 -9.18 6.44 -2.23
N VAL A 312 -9.14 7.64 -1.64
CA VAL A 312 -9.04 7.81 -0.18
C VAL A 312 -10.24 7.18 0.53
N ASN A 313 -11.46 7.35 0.00
CA ASN A 313 -12.65 6.69 0.56
C ASN A 313 -12.60 5.17 0.39
N GLN A 314 -12.08 4.66 -0.72
CA GLN A 314 -11.94 3.22 -0.94
C GLN A 314 -11.02 2.60 0.11
N ARG A 315 -9.86 3.22 0.37
CA ARG A 315 -8.91 2.79 1.40
C ARG A 315 -9.51 2.82 2.81
N LEU A 316 -10.21 3.90 3.17
CA LEU A 316 -10.91 3.98 4.46
C LEU A 316 -12.00 2.91 4.58
N GLY A 317 -12.74 2.66 3.51
CA GLY A 317 -13.74 1.58 3.44
C GLY A 317 -13.12 0.22 3.71
N GLN A 318 -12.03 -0.10 3.03
CA GLN A 318 -11.29 -1.36 3.19
C GLN A 318 -10.71 -1.50 4.61
N SER A 319 -10.13 -0.45 5.17
CA SER A 319 -9.58 -0.49 6.55
C SER A 319 -10.64 -0.82 7.60
N TYR A 320 -11.84 -0.22 7.49
CA TYR A 320 -12.94 -0.56 8.39
C TYR A 320 -13.48 -1.98 8.20
N LEU A 321 -13.46 -2.51 6.97
CA LEU A 321 -13.82 -3.92 6.73
C LEU A 321 -12.80 -4.85 7.36
N GLN A 322 -11.51 -4.57 7.20
CA GLN A 322 -10.43 -5.36 7.80
C GLN A 322 -10.53 -5.36 9.34
N GLU A 323 -10.72 -4.19 9.97
CA GLU A 323 -10.92 -4.12 11.42
C GLU A 323 -12.17 -4.91 11.87
N SER A 324 -13.18 -5.03 10.99
CA SER A 324 -14.40 -5.77 11.31
C SER A 324 -14.25 -7.28 11.25
N GLU A 325 -13.14 -7.83 10.72
CA GLU A 325 -12.94 -9.27 10.54
C GLU A 325 -12.96 -10.02 11.88
N ILE A 326 -12.15 -9.60 12.86
CA ILE A 326 -12.11 -10.22 14.20
C ILE A 326 -13.49 -10.22 14.88
N PRO A 327 -14.18 -9.08 15.05
CA PRO A 327 -15.49 -9.08 15.71
C PRO A 327 -16.56 -9.80 14.88
N THR A 328 -16.44 -9.85 13.55
CA THR A 328 -17.33 -10.67 12.70
C THR A 328 -17.11 -12.15 12.98
N ASN A 329 -15.85 -12.60 12.97
CA ASN A 329 -15.47 -14.00 13.22
C ASN A 329 -15.88 -14.42 14.64
N VAL A 330 -15.60 -13.61 15.66
CA VAL A 330 -16.03 -13.89 17.03
C VAL A 330 -17.54 -14.03 17.13
N TYR A 331 -18.29 -13.13 16.48
CA TYR A 331 -19.74 -13.23 16.46
C TYR A 331 -20.22 -14.52 15.79
N THR A 332 -19.70 -14.85 14.61
CA THR A 332 -20.13 -16.03 13.86
C THR A 332 -19.77 -17.32 14.59
N THR A 333 -18.57 -17.42 15.15
CA THR A 333 -18.12 -18.58 15.93
C THR A 333 -18.98 -18.75 17.18
N LEU A 334 -19.14 -17.72 18.01
CA LEU A 334 -19.96 -17.83 19.23
C LEU A 334 -21.44 -18.11 18.95
N LYS A 335 -21.96 -17.70 17.78
CA LYS A 335 -23.38 -17.85 17.44
C LYS A 335 -23.71 -19.16 16.73
N TYR A 336 -22.84 -19.63 15.84
CA TYR A 336 -23.16 -20.70 14.89
C TYR A 336 -22.25 -21.93 15.02
N ASP A 337 -21.09 -21.82 15.66
CA ASP A 337 -20.18 -22.95 15.83
C ASP A 337 -20.57 -23.77 17.06
N GLU A 338 -20.96 -25.03 16.83
CA GLU A 338 -21.36 -25.95 17.90
C GLU A 338 -20.18 -26.33 18.82
N ASP A 339 -18.94 -26.27 18.34
CA ASP A 339 -17.75 -26.62 19.13
C ASP A 339 -17.46 -25.56 20.21
N TYR A 340 -17.97 -24.33 20.02
CA TYR A 340 -17.86 -23.23 20.96
C TYR A 340 -19.15 -23.01 21.76
N ALA A 341 -20.11 -23.93 21.68
CA ALA A 341 -21.39 -23.82 22.36
C ALA A 341 -21.23 -23.69 23.89
N GLY A 342 -21.72 -22.58 24.44
CA GLY A 342 -21.67 -22.27 25.87
C GLY A 342 -20.44 -21.47 26.31
N LEU A 343 -19.55 -21.11 25.38
CA LEU A 343 -18.52 -20.11 25.62
C LEU A 343 -19.16 -18.70 25.69
N GLU A 344 -18.81 -17.92 26.72
CA GLU A 344 -19.39 -16.57 26.92
C GLU A 344 -18.63 -15.48 26.15
N GLU A 345 -17.33 -15.68 25.91
CA GLU A 345 -16.44 -14.72 25.25
C GLU A 345 -15.35 -15.43 24.44
N LEU A 346 -14.94 -14.81 23.33
CA LEU A 346 -13.82 -15.22 22.49
C LEU A 346 -13.05 -13.96 22.07
N GLU A 347 -11.72 -14.00 22.06
CA GLU A 347 -10.86 -12.81 21.82
C GLU A 347 -11.23 -11.59 22.71
N GLY A 348 -11.70 -11.85 23.94
CA GLY A 348 -12.12 -10.81 24.88
C GLY A 348 -13.44 -10.12 24.53
N LEU A 349 -14.20 -10.65 23.57
CA LEU A 349 -15.50 -10.12 23.14
C LEU A 349 -16.61 -11.13 23.41
N THR A 350 -17.71 -10.66 23.99
CA THR A 350 -18.96 -11.41 24.04
C THR A 350 -19.68 -11.35 22.70
N LEU A 351 -20.61 -12.29 22.46
CA LEU A 351 -21.45 -12.31 21.24
C LEU A 351 -22.09 -10.96 20.93
N TYR A 352 -22.66 -10.28 21.93
CA TYR A 352 -23.31 -8.97 21.73
C TYR A 352 -22.31 -7.85 21.41
N GLN A 353 -21.16 -7.83 22.08
CA GLN A 353 -20.11 -6.83 21.81
C GLN A 353 -19.52 -7.00 20.42
N ALA A 354 -19.20 -8.24 20.05
CA ALA A 354 -18.69 -8.59 18.73
C ALA A 354 -19.66 -8.15 17.62
N GLN A 355 -20.95 -8.47 17.78
CA GLN A 355 -21.99 -8.05 16.83
C GLN A 355 -22.10 -6.53 16.69
N ASP A 356 -22.12 -5.80 17.82
CA ASP A 356 -22.30 -4.33 17.83
C ASP A 356 -21.09 -3.63 17.21
N ILE A 357 -19.88 -4.05 17.57
CA ILE A 357 -18.62 -3.53 17.01
C ILE A 357 -18.56 -3.81 15.50
N ALA A 358 -18.79 -5.06 15.07
CA ALA A 358 -18.74 -5.42 13.67
C ALA A 358 -19.77 -4.62 12.83
N LYS A 359 -20.99 -4.44 13.35
CA LYS A 359 -22.01 -3.61 12.69
C LYS A 359 -21.59 -2.15 12.57
N ASP A 360 -21.03 -1.55 13.61
CA ASP A 360 -20.57 -0.16 13.57
C ASP A 360 -19.44 0.02 12.54
N LEU A 361 -18.46 -0.87 12.53
CA LEU A 361 -17.34 -0.86 11.59
C LEU A 361 -17.81 -1.04 10.14
N ILE A 362 -18.66 -2.03 9.85
CA ILE A 362 -19.14 -2.27 8.50
C ILE A 362 -20.06 -1.13 8.02
N HIS A 363 -20.84 -0.50 8.91
CA HIS A 363 -21.58 0.72 8.55
C HIS A 363 -20.65 1.88 8.17
N LYS A 364 -19.55 2.09 8.89
CA LYS A 364 -18.53 3.09 8.53
C LYS A 364 -17.89 2.74 7.18
N ALA A 365 -17.53 1.48 6.98
CA ALA A 365 -17.00 0.99 5.72
C ALA A 365 -17.95 1.29 4.55
N LEU A 366 -19.22 0.91 4.66
CA LEU A 366 -20.24 1.19 3.64
C LEU A 366 -20.41 2.70 3.37
N GLY A 367 -20.32 3.53 4.41
CA GLY A 367 -20.36 4.98 4.28
C GLY A 367 -19.24 5.55 3.40
N HIS A 368 -18.05 4.95 3.47
CA HIS A 368 -16.91 5.32 2.65
C HIS A 368 -16.96 4.67 1.26
N LEU A 369 -17.23 3.36 1.16
CA LEU A 369 -17.31 2.66 -0.13
C LEU A 369 -18.36 3.26 -1.06
N LYS A 370 -19.51 3.72 -0.53
CA LYS A 370 -20.52 4.43 -1.32
C LYS A 370 -20.03 5.78 -1.87
N LYS A 371 -19.12 6.46 -1.18
CA LYS A 371 -18.46 7.69 -1.67
C LYS A 371 -17.34 7.39 -2.66
N ALA A 372 -16.78 6.18 -2.60
CA ALA A 372 -15.79 5.67 -3.53
C ALA A 372 -16.41 5.07 -4.81
N GLU A 373 -17.73 4.95 -4.91
CA GLU A 373 -18.41 4.35 -6.07
C GLU A 373 -17.99 5.05 -7.38
N ASP A 374 -17.41 4.28 -8.30
CA ASP A 374 -17.14 4.70 -9.66
C ASP A 374 -18.17 4.07 -10.60
N LYS A 375 -18.90 4.91 -11.34
CA LYS A 375 -19.98 4.47 -12.24
C LYS A 375 -19.46 3.78 -13.51
N GLU A 376 -18.16 3.81 -13.76
CA GLU A 376 -17.54 3.15 -14.89
C GLU A 376 -16.80 1.86 -14.48
N GLU A 377 -16.65 1.63 -13.18
CA GLU A 377 -15.93 0.47 -12.62
C GLU A 377 -16.87 -0.42 -11.79
N PRO A 378 -17.41 -1.50 -12.38
CA PRO A 378 -18.32 -2.42 -11.70
C PRO A 378 -17.75 -3.05 -10.42
N GLU A 379 -16.42 -3.13 -10.28
CA GLU A 379 -15.75 -3.64 -9.10
C GLU A 379 -16.06 -2.82 -7.84
N SER A 380 -16.13 -1.49 -7.97
CA SER A 380 -16.52 -0.61 -6.86
C SER A 380 -17.95 -0.90 -6.36
N TRP A 381 -18.84 -1.36 -7.24
CA TRP A 381 -20.21 -1.73 -6.87
C TRP A 381 -20.24 -3.07 -6.14
N VAL A 382 -19.42 -4.02 -6.58
CA VAL A 382 -19.30 -5.34 -5.94
C VAL A 382 -18.77 -5.20 -4.53
N ASN A 383 -17.75 -4.36 -4.31
CA ASN A 383 -17.22 -4.09 -2.97
C ASN A 383 -18.32 -3.56 -2.00
N ILE A 384 -19.22 -2.70 -2.49
CA ILE A 384 -20.36 -2.23 -1.69
C ILE A 384 -21.33 -3.40 -1.41
N ALA A 385 -21.64 -4.22 -2.40
CA ALA A 385 -22.57 -5.33 -2.24
C ALA A 385 -22.03 -6.39 -1.26
N GLU A 386 -20.76 -6.77 -1.37
CA GLU A 386 -20.11 -7.72 -0.45
C GLU A 386 -20.12 -7.20 0.99
N ALA A 387 -19.82 -5.91 1.20
CA ALA A 387 -19.94 -5.30 2.53
C ALA A 387 -21.39 -5.31 3.06
N MET A 388 -22.39 -5.16 2.19
CA MET A 388 -23.81 -5.27 2.58
C MET A 388 -24.18 -6.71 2.96
N ILE A 389 -23.63 -7.71 2.27
CA ILE A 389 -23.83 -9.12 2.60
C ILE A 389 -23.21 -9.44 3.96
N THR A 390 -21.96 -9.03 4.20
CA THR A 390 -21.29 -9.21 5.49
C THR A 390 -22.10 -8.55 6.61
N LEU A 391 -22.61 -7.34 6.40
CA LEU A 391 -23.50 -6.69 7.37
C LEU A 391 -24.81 -7.47 7.59
N GLY A 392 -25.41 -8.00 6.52
CA GLY A 392 -26.62 -8.81 6.58
C GLY A 392 -26.43 -10.06 7.43
N ASN A 393 -25.27 -10.72 7.31
CA ASN A 393 -24.90 -11.90 8.10
C ASN A 393 -24.84 -11.63 9.61
N LEU A 394 -24.71 -10.36 10.02
CA LEU A 394 -24.70 -9.97 11.43
C LEU A 394 -26.10 -9.70 12.00
N TYR A 395 -27.15 -9.73 11.18
CA TYR A 395 -28.52 -9.58 11.66
C TYR A 395 -29.16 -10.95 11.97
N GLU A 396 -30.31 -10.92 12.65
CA GLU A 396 -31.03 -12.17 12.91
C GLU A 396 -31.58 -12.75 11.61
N LEU A 397 -31.61 -14.08 11.53
CA LEU A 397 -32.13 -14.80 10.37
C LEU A 397 -33.59 -14.37 10.11
N ASP A 398 -33.90 -14.09 8.84
CA ASP A 398 -35.21 -13.62 8.36
C ASP A 398 -35.64 -12.27 8.97
N SER A 399 -34.70 -11.51 9.53
CA SER A 399 -34.98 -10.15 9.95
C SER A 399 -35.16 -9.24 8.75
N LYS A 400 -36.02 -8.23 8.91
CA LYS A 400 -36.27 -7.24 7.86
C LYS A 400 -34.98 -6.52 7.43
N GLU A 401 -34.09 -6.28 8.37
CA GLU A 401 -32.79 -5.65 8.14
C GLU A 401 -31.89 -6.54 7.26
N GLN A 402 -31.84 -7.84 7.54
CA GLN A 402 -31.09 -8.80 6.71
C GLN A 402 -31.67 -8.88 5.30
N GLU A 403 -32.98 -9.12 5.16
CA GLU A 403 -33.66 -9.22 3.86
C GLU A 403 -33.40 -7.98 3.00
N GLN A 404 -33.50 -6.79 3.61
CA GLN A 404 -33.30 -5.53 2.90
C GLN A 404 -31.86 -5.36 2.39
N LEU A 405 -30.86 -5.76 3.20
CA LEU A 405 -29.45 -5.70 2.79
C LEU A 405 -29.15 -6.68 1.65
N TYR A 406 -29.68 -7.90 1.72
CA TYR A 406 -29.50 -8.90 0.68
C TYR A 406 -30.20 -8.52 -0.63
N ASP A 407 -31.43 -7.97 -0.58
CA ASP A 407 -32.15 -7.48 -1.76
C ASP A 407 -31.38 -6.35 -2.46
N GLU A 408 -30.83 -5.41 -1.69
CA GLU A 408 -30.02 -4.30 -2.21
C GLU A 408 -28.70 -4.83 -2.81
N ALA A 409 -28.01 -5.75 -2.13
CA ALA A 409 -26.78 -6.38 -2.61
C ALA A 409 -27.01 -7.17 -3.91
N GLU A 410 -28.07 -7.98 -3.98
CA GLU A 410 -28.44 -8.75 -5.17
C GLU A 410 -28.70 -7.84 -6.37
N THR A 411 -29.40 -6.72 -6.15
CA THR A 411 -29.67 -5.73 -7.19
C THR A 411 -28.37 -5.16 -7.75
N ILE A 412 -27.42 -4.83 -6.87
CA ILE A 412 -26.10 -4.30 -7.25
C ILE A 412 -25.28 -5.36 -8.00
N LEU A 413 -25.22 -6.60 -7.49
CA LEU A 413 -24.48 -7.70 -8.10
C LEU A 413 -25.04 -8.06 -9.48
N LYS A 414 -26.36 -8.11 -9.67
CA LYS A 414 -26.98 -8.29 -10.99
C LYS A 414 -26.56 -7.21 -11.97
N LYS A 415 -26.53 -5.94 -11.53
CA LYS A 415 -26.07 -4.81 -12.36
C LYS A 415 -24.59 -4.98 -12.74
N ALA A 416 -23.72 -5.27 -11.77
CA ALA A 416 -22.28 -5.45 -11.99
C ALA A 416 -21.99 -6.65 -12.92
N ASN A 417 -22.62 -7.79 -12.67
CA ASN A 417 -22.46 -9.01 -13.44
C ASN A 417 -22.89 -8.85 -14.91
N ASN A 418 -23.99 -8.12 -15.15
CA ASN A 418 -24.41 -7.77 -16.51
C ASN A 418 -23.40 -6.85 -17.20
N ALA A 419 -22.83 -5.88 -16.47
CA ALA A 419 -21.83 -4.96 -17.02
C ALA A 419 -20.50 -5.66 -17.38
N THR A 420 -20.14 -6.73 -16.67
CA THR A 420 -18.89 -7.47 -16.86
C THR A 420 -19.02 -8.78 -17.62
N ASN A 421 -20.19 -9.06 -18.22
CA ASN A 421 -20.48 -10.30 -18.96
C ASN A 421 -20.27 -11.59 -18.14
N GLY A 422 -20.68 -11.60 -16.86
CA GLY A 422 -20.66 -12.82 -16.05
C GLY A 422 -19.50 -12.95 -15.06
N LYS A 423 -18.60 -11.96 -14.93
CA LYS A 423 -17.44 -12.03 -14.02
C LYS A 423 -17.84 -12.29 -12.55
N TYR A 424 -19.03 -11.84 -12.14
CA TYR A 424 -19.50 -11.90 -10.75
C TYR A 424 -20.67 -12.87 -10.56
N GLN A 425 -20.83 -13.83 -11.47
CA GLN A 425 -21.91 -14.81 -11.42
C GLN A 425 -21.82 -15.65 -10.15
N ASP A 426 -20.62 -16.10 -9.78
CA ASP A 426 -20.40 -16.94 -8.60
C ASP A 426 -20.76 -16.21 -7.31
N VAL A 427 -20.38 -14.93 -7.20
CA VAL A 427 -20.74 -14.09 -6.03
C VAL A 427 -22.25 -13.93 -5.92
N LEU A 428 -22.94 -13.72 -7.06
CA LEU A 428 -24.40 -13.62 -7.11
C LEU A 428 -25.08 -14.94 -6.76
N GLU A 429 -24.58 -16.07 -7.28
CA GLU A 429 -25.15 -17.40 -7.00
C GLU A 429 -24.95 -17.79 -5.53
N ASN A 430 -23.80 -17.48 -4.95
CA ASN A 430 -23.53 -17.71 -3.52
C ASN A 430 -24.49 -16.92 -2.62
N LEU A 431 -24.78 -15.65 -2.95
CA LEU A 431 -25.79 -14.88 -2.23
C LEU A 431 -27.16 -15.55 -2.31
N LEU A 432 -27.59 -15.96 -3.51
CA LEU A 432 -28.91 -16.55 -3.74
C LEU A 432 -29.07 -17.95 -3.11
N ALA A 433 -27.96 -18.68 -2.93
CA ALA A 433 -27.96 -19.98 -2.27
C ALA A 433 -28.10 -19.86 -0.74
N ASN A 434 -27.72 -18.72 -0.18
CA ASN A 434 -27.70 -18.45 1.26
C ASN A 434 -28.89 -17.59 1.75
N GLN A 435 -29.87 -17.32 0.87
CA GLN A 435 -31.15 -16.66 1.18
C GLN A 435 -32.26 -17.65 1.58
#